data_AF-A0A1F8FHM1-F1
#
_entry.id   AF-A0A1F8FHM1-F1
#
_cell.length_a   1.000
_cell.length_b   1.000
_cell.length_c   1.000
_cell.angle_alpha   90.00
_cell.angle_beta   90.00
_cell.angle_gamma   90.00
#
_symmetry.space_group_name_H-M   'P 1'
#
loop_
_entity.id
_entity.type
_entity.pdbx_description
1 polymer ?
#
loop_
_entity_poly.entity_id
_entity_poly.type
_entity_poly.pdbx_seq_one_letter_code
_entity_poly.pdbx_strand_id
1 'polypeptide(L)'
;MPDVIDVVGGGTGGEAEVRIQFRKVFPGIGGTVRIQQSVMSAWRKEFNQAFESGKKLFLKHLLLKKLDDYFTRTGRYFFPHITRPLGSSGSKDDWPEGYWYQWVFGQESFPWEYPKTDGGREVVTIDEWAKFTSAFAEAGVNLSADVCDANNGLISQNIIHELYKSFEVDLNFCWKRIDFGAGSMGIDYDRLCKFFETNAMTLGAVLGGERVTMMILAGGVSFRAVTGV
;
A
#
# COMPACT_ATOMS: atom_id res chain seq x y z
N MET A 1 15.93 24.87 5.32
CA MET A 1 15.94 23.44 5.72
C MET A 1 16.37 22.60 4.53
N PRO A 2 17.21 21.56 4.74
CA PRO A 2 17.61 20.64 3.69
C PRO A 2 16.40 19.96 3.03
N ASP A 3 16.54 19.61 1.76
CA ASP A 3 15.46 19.03 0.95
C ASP A 3 15.14 17.57 1.35
N VAL A 4 16.09 16.91 2.02
CA VAL A 4 16.01 15.55 2.56
C VAL A 4 16.76 15.50 3.90
N ILE A 5 16.16 14.84 4.90
CA ILE A 5 16.79 14.51 6.19
C ILE A 5 16.56 13.02 6.43
N ASP A 6 17.62 12.24 6.54
CA ASP A 6 17.54 10.85 7.00
C ASP A 6 17.34 10.84 8.53
N VAL A 7 16.32 10.14 9.01
CA VAL A 7 15.90 10.19 10.43
C VAL A 7 16.41 8.99 11.25
N VAL A 8 16.77 7.87 10.59
CA VAL A 8 17.21 6.54 11.12
C VAL A 8 16.14 5.42 11.01
N GLY A 9 16.60 4.21 10.68
CA GLY A 9 15.97 2.87 10.64
C GLY A 9 14.45 2.74 10.66
N GLY A 10 13.83 2.51 9.48
CA GLY A 10 12.40 2.20 9.34
C GLY A 10 12.05 0.71 9.39
N GLY A 11 13.06 -0.14 9.61
CA GLY A 11 12.94 -1.59 9.63
C GLY A 11 13.74 -2.28 8.52
N THR A 12 14.02 -3.55 8.73
CA THR A 12 14.61 -4.46 7.74
C THR A 12 13.76 -5.73 7.74
N GLY A 13 13.13 -6.03 6.62
CA GLY A 13 12.38 -7.27 6.42
C GLY A 13 13.23 -8.35 5.79
N GLY A 14 12.60 -9.46 5.35
CA GLY A 14 13.29 -10.51 4.59
C GLY A 14 13.62 -10.11 3.14
N GLU A 15 12.83 -9.21 2.54
CA GLU A 15 12.95 -8.83 1.12
C GLU A 15 13.60 -7.46 0.90
N ALA A 16 13.47 -6.54 1.87
CA ALA A 16 13.84 -5.14 1.67
C ALA A 16 14.35 -4.44 2.93
N GLU A 17 15.12 -3.38 2.70
CA GLU A 17 15.49 -2.37 3.67
C GLU A 17 14.53 -1.18 3.58
N VAL A 18 14.08 -0.67 4.74
CA VAL A 18 13.26 0.54 4.82
C VAL A 18 13.98 1.61 5.63
N ARG A 19 14.15 2.79 5.02
CA ARG A 19 14.73 3.96 5.69
C ARG A 19 13.70 5.09 5.80
N ILE A 20 13.62 5.68 6.99
CA ILE A 20 12.74 6.83 7.22
C ILE A 20 13.45 8.12 6.83
N GLN A 21 12.75 8.93 6.04
CA GLN A 21 13.23 10.21 5.53
C GLN A 21 12.17 11.29 5.70
N PHE A 22 12.59 12.45 6.21
CA PHE A 22 11.79 13.66 6.19
C PHE A 22 12.19 14.50 4.99
N ARG A 23 11.33 14.58 3.96
CA ARG A 23 11.70 15.18 2.67
C ARG A 23 10.53 15.87 1.98
N LYS A 24 10.87 16.78 1.07
CA LYS A 24 9.90 17.54 0.25
C LYS A 24 10.13 17.40 -1.26
N VAL A 25 11.13 16.61 -1.65
CA VAL A 25 11.52 16.39 -3.04
C VAL A 25 11.49 14.90 -3.29
N PHE A 26 10.79 14.44 -4.31
CA PHE A 26 10.68 13.02 -4.64
C PHE A 26 11.01 12.83 -6.12
N PRO A 27 12.01 12.01 -6.49
CA PRO A 27 12.15 11.59 -7.88
C PRO A 27 10.93 10.76 -8.27
N GLY A 28 10.56 10.79 -9.54
CA GLY A 28 9.39 10.08 -10.04
C GLY A 28 9.45 9.88 -11.53
N ILE A 29 8.43 9.20 -12.04
CA ILE A 29 8.28 8.94 -13.47
C ILE A 29 7.97 10.27 -14.16
N GLY A 30 8.86 10.71 -15.07
CA GLY A 30 8.71 11.97 -15.80
C GLY A 30 9.33 13.20 -15.12
N GLY A 31 10.00 13.03 -13.98
CA GLY A 31 10.76 14.10 -13.34
C GLY A 31 10.66 14.11 -11.82
N THR A 32 11.07 15.22 -11.22
CA THR A 32 11.07 15.39 -9.77
C THR A 32 9.83 16.14 -9.30
N VAL A 33 9.13 15.57 -8.33
CA VAL A 33 8.00 16.21 -7.65
C VAL A 33 8.54 16.97 -6.42
N ARG A 34 8.22 18.26 -6.35
CA ARG A 34 8.48 19.08 -5.15
C ARG A 34 7.14 19.39 -4.47
N ILE A 35 7.08 19.16 -3.17
CA ILE A 35 5.93 19.52 -2.34
C ILE A 35 6.29 20.69 -1.41
N GLN A 36 5.28 21.45 -1.00
CA GLN A 36 5.49 22.66 -0.20
C GLN A 36 5.90 22.35 1.24
N GLN A 37 5.38 21.26 1.81
CA GLN A 37 5.65 20.83 3.18
C GLN A 37 6.38 19.50 3.16
N SER A 38 7.41 19.36 4.00
CA SER A 38 8.10 18.08 4.17
C SER A 38 7.15 17.03 4.76
N VAL A 39 7.26 15.81 4.26
CA VAL A 39 6.45 14.66 4.71
C VAL A 39 7.39 13.59 5.23
N MET A 40 6.95 12.89 6.29
CA MET A 40 7.64 11.69 6.75
C MET A 40 7.37 10.56 5.75
N SER A 41 8.44 10.01 5.19
CA SER A 41 8.40 9.03 4.13
C SER A 41 9.26 7.82 4.45
N ALA A 42 8.85 6.65 3.99
CA ALA A 42 9.69 5.48 3.93
C ALA A 42 10.26 5.35 2.52
N TRP A 43 11.58 5.22 2.45
CA TRP A 43 12.27 4.73 1.27
C TRP A 43 12.45 3.22 1.41
N ARG A 44 11.83 2.44 0.52
CA ARG A 44 11.97 0.99 0.48
C ARG A 44 12.89 0.58 -0.66
N LYS A 45 13.89 -0.22 -0.32
CA LYS A 45 14.91 -0.76 -1.23
C LYS A 45 14.92 -2.28 -1.14
N GLU A 46 14.60 -2.95 -2.25
CA GLU A 46 14.76 -4.41 -2.38
C GLU A 46 16.22 -4.81 -2.17
N PHE A 47 16.48 -5.93 -1.48
CA PHE A 47 17.83 -6.49 -1.38
C PHE A 47 18.29 -7.06 -2.72
N ASN A 48 17.39 -7.73 -3.45
CA ASN A 48 17.65 -8.26 -4.78
C ASN A 48 17.05 -7.32 -5.84
N GLN A 49 17.79 -6.29 -6.21
CA GLN A 49 17.33 -5.28 -7.16
C GLN A 49 17.34 -5.79 -8.60
N ALA A 50 16.17 -6.21 -9.08
CA ALA A 50 15.93 -6.32 -10.51
C ALA A 50 15.82 -4.93 -11.15
N PHE A 51 16.16 -4.81 -12.45
CA PHE A 51 16.06 -3.55 -13.19
C PHE A 51 14.68 -2.89 -13.04
N GLU A 52 14.67 -1.64 -12.58
CA GLU A 52 13.49 -0.79 -12.36
C GLU A 52 12.49 -1.34 -11.32
N SER A 53 12.96 -2.15 -10.38
CA SER A 53 12.20 -2.62 -9.21
C SER A 53 11.49 -1.48 -8.47
N GLY A 54 12.18 -0.36 -8.22
CA GLY A 54 11.61 0.82 -7.55
C GLY A 54 10.39 1.38 -8.29
N LYS A 55 10.50 1.59 -9.61
CA LYS A 55 9.40 2.09 -10.44
C LYS A 55 8.23 1.10 -10.49
N LYS A 56 8.50 -0.21 -10.63
CA LYS A 56 7.48 -1.26 -10.66
C LYS A 56 6.68 -1.31 -9.35
N LEU A 57 7.37 -1.25 -8.22
CA LEU A 57 6.74 -1.23 -6.89
C LEU A 57 5.93 0.05 -6.66
N PHE A 58 6.45 1.20 -7.12
CA PHE A 58 5.71 2.45 -7.09
C PHE A 58 4.40 2.37 -7.89
N LEU A 59 4.44 1.82 -9.12
CA LEU A 59 3.24 1.65 -9.93
C LEU A 59 2.26 0.68 -9.28
N LYS A 60 2.74 -0.44 -8.73
CA LYS A 60 1.90 -1.38 -7.96
C LYS A 60 1.19 -0.67 -6.80
N HIS A 61 1.93 0.07 -5.97
CA HIS A 61 1.37 0.84 -4.86
C HIS A 61 0.39 1.92 -5.37
N LEU A 62 0.71 2.61 -6.46
CA LEU A 62 -0.15 3.61 -7.07
C LEU A 62 -1.49 3.02 -7.50
N LEU A 63 -1.48 1.87 -8.18
CA LEU A 63 -2.68 1.12 -8.54
C LEU A 63 -3.52 0.80 -7.30
N LEU A 64 -2.90 0.20 -6.27
CA LEU A 64 -3.60 -0.14 -5.02
C LEU A 64 -4.20 1.09 -4.35
N LYS A 65 -3.47 2.21 -4.37
CA LYS A 65 -3.98 3.45 -3.79
C LYS A 65 -5.16 4.03 -4.56
N LYS A 66 -5.20 3.89 -5.90
CA LYS A 66 -6.37 4.31 -6.69
C LYS A 66 -7.59 3.42 -6.47
N LEU A 67 -7.39 2.13 -6.28
CA LEU A 67 -8.45 1.22 -5.86
C LEU A 67 -8.98 1.58 -4.46
N ASP A 68 -8.09 1.82 -3.50
CA ASP A 68 -8.46 2.29 -2.14
C ASP A 68 -9.24 3.62 -2.18
N ASP A 69 -8.79 4.59 -2.98
CA ASP A 69 -9.52 5.84 -3.20
C ASP A 69 -10.90 5.60 -3.83
N TYR A 70 -11.04 4.66 -4.76
CA TYR A 70 -12.32 4.31 -5.39
C TYR A 70 -13.28 3.67 -4.38
N PHE A 71 -12.80 2.68 -3.63
CA PHE A 71 -13.62 1.94 -2.68
C PHE A 71 -14.08 2.81 -1.52
N THR A 72 -13.22 3.68 -1.00
CA THR A 72 -13.60 4.64 0.06
C THR A 72 -14.64 5.64 -0.44
N ARG A 73 -14.45 6.22 -1.63
CA ARG A 73 -15.39 7.20 -2.21
C ARG A 73 -16.72 6.60 -2.64
N THR A 74 -16.77 5.30 -2.90
CA THR A 74 -18.01 4.56 -3.19
C THR A 74 -18.67 3.98 -1.93
N GLY A 75 -18.10 4.22 -0.74
CA GLY A 75 -18.68 3.80 0.53
C GLY A 75 -18.56 2.31 0.83
N ARG A 76 -17.64 1.57 0.16
CA ARG A 76 -17.37 0.15 0.47
C ARG A 76 -16.80 0.00 1.88
N TYR A 77 -16.03 0.98 2.32
CA TYR A 77 -15.53 1.21 3.68
C TYR A 77 -15.20 2.71 3.80
N PHE A 78 -15.00 3.21 5.01
CA PHE A 78 -14.92 4.66 5.26
C PHE A 78 -13.49 5.19 5.30
N PHE A 79 -12.53 4.41 5.79
CA PHE A 79 -11.17 4.88 5.99
C PHE A 79 -10.20 4.34 4.93
N PRO A 80 -9.30 5.18 4.37
CA PRO A 80 -8.30 4.69 3.43
C PRO A 80 -7.23 3.89 4.18
N HIS A 81 -6.94 2.68 3.70
CA HIS A 81 -6.00 1.77 4.35
C HIS A 81 -4.70 1.55 3.57
N ILE A 82 -4.60 2.11 2.36
CA ILE A 82 -3.35 2.16 1.58
C ILE A 82 -2.74 3.56 1.70
N THR A 83 -1.43 3.62 1.97
CA THR A 83 -0.71 4.88 2.08
C THR A 83 -0.48 5.54 0.72
N ARG A 84 -0.01 6.79 0.73
CA ARG A 84 0.30 7.49 -0.52
C ARG A 84 1.69 7.07 -1.02
N PRO A 85 1.82 6.54 -2.24
CA PRO A 85 3.12 6.49 -2.89
C PRO A 85 3.54 7.92 -3.27
N LEU A 86 4.81 8.25 -3.06
CA LEU A 86 5.34 9.62 -3.15
C LEU A 86 6.33 9.79 -4.29
N GLY A 87 7.03 8.73 -4.69
CA GLY A 87 7.98 8.78 -5.80
C GLY A 87 8.72 7.46 -6.01
N SER A 88 9.55 7.41 -7.04
CA SER A 88 10.45 6.29 -7.32
C SER A 88 11.72 6.75 -8.02
N SER A 89 12.77 5.97 -7.85
CA SER A 89 14.04 6.08 -8.57
C SER A 89 14.33 4.75 -9.25
N GLY A 90 14.89 4.81 -10.46
CA GLY A 90 15.45 3.67 -11.18
C GLY A 90 16.96 3.73 -11.26
N SER A 91 17.55 2.66 -11.79
CA SER A 91 19.00 2.48 -12.00
C SER A 91 19.74 3.58 -12.79
N LYS A 92 19.02 4.45 -13.49
CA LYS A 92 19.59 5.57 -14.29
C LYS A 92 19.47 6.93 -13.61
N ASP A 93 18.85 6.99 -12.44
CA ASP A 93 18.69 8.23 -11.70
C ASP A 93 19.91 8.45 -10.79
N ASP A 94 20.19 9.70 -10.42
CA ASP A 94 21.23 10.05 -9.42
C ASP A 94 20.94 9.52 -8.01
N TRP A 95 19.85 8.76 -7.86
CA TRP A 95 19.34 8.23 -6.61
C TRP A 95 19.44 6.71 -6.61
N PRO A 96 19.81 6.08 -5.48
CA PRO A 96 19.77 4.64 -5.37
C PRO A 96 18.36 4.13 -5.65
N GLU A 97 18.27 3.03 -6.41
CA GLU A 97 17.00 2.46 -6.87
C GLU A 97 16.10 2.10 -5.68
N GLY A 98 14.82 2.47 -5.78
CA GLY A 98 13.83 2.22 -4.75
C GLY A 98 12.59 3.08 -4.94
N TYR A 99 11.69 3.07 -3.97
CA TYR A 99 10.52 3.92 -4.02
C TYR A 99 10.14 4.48 -2.66
N TRP A 100 9.40 5.59 -2.70
CA TRP A 100 8.95 6.31 -1.53
C TRP A 100 7.45 6.18 -1.35
N TYR A 101 7.04 6.00 -0.11
CA TYR A 101 5.65 6.12 0.31
C TYR A 101 5.57 6.86 1.64
N GLN A 102 4.36 7.32 1.98
CA GLN A 102 4.10 7.98 3.25
C GLN A 102 4.38 7.01 4.41
N TRP A 103 5.22 7.43 5.35
CA TRP A 103 5.47 6.66 6.57
C TRP A 103 4.22 6.60 7.44
N VAL A 104 3.99 5.45 8.07
CA VAL A 104 2.90 5.23 9.03
C VAL A 104 3.51 5.05 10.39
N PHE A 105 3.09 5.86 11.35
CA PHE A 105 3.46 5.66 12.75
C PHE A 105 2.51 4.67 13.38
N GLY A 106 3.03 3.72 14.15
CA GLY A 106 2.21 2.74 14.83
C GLY A 106 3.00 1.50 15.18
N GLN A 107 2.25 0.45 15.52
CA GLN A 107 2.80 -0.84 15.88
C GLN A 107 2.39 -1.88 14.83
N GLU A 108 3.38 -2.66 14.41
CA GLU A 108 3.20 -3.93 13.69
C GLU A 108 3.28 -5.08 14.72
N SER A 109 3.08 -6.32 14.26
CA SER A 109 3.33 -7.52 15.07
C SER A 109 2.45 -7.67 16.29
N PHE A 110 1.19 -7.26 16.20
CA PHE A 110 0.19 -7.62 17.19
C PHE A 110 -0.25 -9.09 17.01
N PRO A 111 -0.64 -9.81 18.08
CA PRO A 111 -1.19 -11.15 17.95
C PRO A 111 -2.54 -11.14 17.24
N TRP A 112 -2.81 -12.15 16.41
CA TRP A 112 -4.14 -12.39 15.84
C TRP A 112 -5.10 -13.04 16.84
N GLU A 113 -4.57 -13.55 17.96
CA GLU A 113 -5.36 -14.15 19.01
C GLU A 113 -4.67 -14.06 20.36
N TYR A 114 -5.46 -13.98 21.43
CA TYR A 114 -5.00 -14.03 22.81
C TYR A 114 -5.54 -15.27 23.53
N PRO A 115 -4.76 -15.89 24.45
CA PRO A 115 -5.26 -16.95 25.29
C PRO A 115 -6.29 -16.41 26.30
N LYS A 116 -7.42 -17.11 26.44
CA LYS A 116 -8.42 -16.84 27.48
C LYS A 116 -8.11 -17.63 28.74
N THR A 117 -8.65 -17.15 29.87
CA THR A 117 -8.49 -17.80 31.19
C THR A 117 -9.13 -19.19 31.28
N ASP A 118 -10.11 -19.49 30.42
CA ASP A 118 -10.78 -20.79 30.32
C ASP A 118 -10.06 -21.78 29.40
N GLY A 119 -8.86 -21.43 28.90
CA GLY A 119 -8.11 -22.23 27.92
C GLY A 119 -8.57 -22.03 26.48
N GLY A 120 -9.57 -21.19 26.23
CA GLY A 120 -9.99 -20.78 24.89
C GLY A 120 -9.04 -19.75 24.26
N ARG A 121 -9.42 -19.27 23.08
CA ARG A 121 -8.74 -18.17 22.38
C ARG A 121 -9.71 -17.05 22.05
N GLU A 122 -9.24 -15.83 22.14
CA GLU A 122 -9.94 -14.63 21.71
C GLU A 122 -9.30 -14.12 20.42
N VAL A 123 -10.07 -14.07 19.34
CA VAL A 123 -9.57 -13.65 18.03
C VAL A 123 -9.58 -12.12 17.97
N VAL A 124 -8.46 -11.54 17.55
CA VAL A 124 -8.35 -10.11 17.31
C VAL A 124 -9.08 -9.77 16.01
N THR A 125 -10.03 -8.85 16.10
CA THR A 125 -10.73 -8.28 14.95
C THR A 125 -10.21 -6.89 14.66
N ILE A 126 -10.28 -6.50 13.39
CA ILE A 126 -9.86 -5.17 12.94
C ILE A 126 -11.01 -4.57 12.14
N ASP A 127 -11.45 -3.39 12.54
CA ASP A 127 -12.51 -2.66 11.87
C ASP A 127 -12.19 -2.48 10.38
N GLU A 128 -13.22 -2.68 9.55
CA GLU A 128 -13.20 -2.60 8.09
C GLU A 128 -12.33 -3.65 7.36
N TRP A 129 -11.53 -4.46 8.04
CA TRP A 129 -10.61 -5.43 7.42
C TRP A 129 -11.29 -6.37 6.41
N ALA A 130 -12.41 -6.98 6.80
CA ALA A 130 -13.17 -7.88 5.93
C ALA A 130 -13.76 -7.15 4.70
N LYS A 131 -14.25 -5.92 4.88
CA LYS A 131 -14.80 -5.09 3.79
C LYS A 131 -13.69 -4.68 2.82
N PHE A 132 -12.55 -4.27 3.37
CA PHE A 132 -11.36 -3.89 2.64
C PHE A 132 -10.84 -5.05 1.79
N THR A 133 -10.55 -6.20 2.40
CA THR A 133 -10.01 -7.37 1.69
C THR A 133 -10.99 -7.90 0.65
N SER A 134 -12.29 -7.92 0.95
CA SER A 134 -13.32 -8.33 0.00
C SER A 134 -13.40 -7.40 -1.22
N ALA A 135 -13.34 -6.07 -1.03
CA ALA A 135 -13.37 -5.11 -2.14
C ALA A 135 -12.16 -5.27 -3.07
N PHE A 136 -10.96 -5.47 -2.52
CA PHE A 136 -9.78 -5.74 -3.32
C PHE A 136 -9.83 -7.11 -4.01
N ALA A 137 -10.36 -8.13 -3.35
CA ALA A 137 -10.56 -9.45 -3.94
C ALA A 137 -11.53 -9.41 -5.12
N GLU A 138 -12.58 -8.57 -5.10
CA GLU A 138 -13.45 -8.32 -6.26
C GLU A 138 -12.66 -7.83 -7.48
N ALA A 139 -11.69 -6.93 -7.26
CA ALA A 139 -10.80 -6.38 -8.29
C ALA A 139 -9.63 -7.31 -8.68
N GLY A 140 -9.55 -8.52 -8.13
CA GLY A 140 -8.48 -9.47 -8.43
C GLY A 140 -7.20 -9.27 -7.62
N VAL A 141 -7.25 -8.56 -6.50
CA VAL A 141 -6.08 -8.28 -5.64
C VAL A 141 -6.24 -8.99 -4.29
N ASN A 142 -5.30 -9.85 -3.93
CA ASN A 142 -5.33 -10.56 -2.64
C ASN A 142 -4.52 -9.81 -1.57
N LEU A 143 -5.16 -8.85 -0.89
CA LEU A 143 -4.53 -8.10 0.22
C LEU A 143 -4.57 -8.82 1.58
N SER A 144 -5.27 -9.95 1.67
CA SER A 144 -5.21 -10.85 2.82
C SER A 144 -4.00 -11.78 2.81
N ALA A 145 -3.20 -11.80 1.74
CA ALA A 145 -1.95 -12.54 1.68
C ALA A 145 -0.85 -11.83 2.46
N ASP A 146 0.11 -12.62 2.99
CA ASP A 146 1.31 -12.12 3.68
C ASP A 146 0.98 -11.12 4.81
N VAL A 147 0.02 -11.50 5.66
CA VAL A 147 -0.41 -10.70 6.83
C VAL A 147 -0.16 -11.40 8.17
N CYS A 148 0.46 -12.57 8.12
CA CYS A 148 0.88 -13.32 9.29
C CYS A 148 2.36 -13.68 9.14
N ASP A 149 3.09 -13.67 10.26
CA ASP A 149 4.47 -14.16 10.31
C ASP A 149 4.53 -15.60 9.79
N ALA A 150 5.43 -15.87 8.85
CA ALA A 150 5.53 -17.16 8.17
C ALA A 150 5.94 -18.33 9.09
N ASN A 151 6.56 -18.04 10.24
CA ASN A 151 7.06 -19.06 11.17
C ASN A 151 6.01 -19.45 12.21
N ASN A 152 5.21 -18.49 12.69
CA ASN A 152 4.25 -18.73 13.77
C ASN A 152 2.79 -18.62 13.32
N GLY A 153 2.46 -17.89 12.25
CA GLY A 153 1.09 -17.65 11.77
C GLY A 153 0.18 -16.88 12.74
N LEU A 154 0.65 -16.58 13.95
CA LEU A 154 -0.09 -15.98 15.06
C LEU A 154 0.15 -14.48 15.21
N ILE A 155 1.23 -13.97 14.64
CA ILE A 155 1.61 -12.57 14.74
C ILE A 155 1.33 -11.87 13.41
N SER A 156 0.72 -10.69 13.46
CA SER A 156 0.45 -9.86 12.29
C SER A 156 1.74 -9.43 11.61
N GLN A 157 1.73 -9.36 10.29
CA GLN A 157 2.79 -8.77 9.49
C GLN A 157 2.18 -7.83 8.46
N ASN A 158 2.94 -6.83 8.04
CA ASN A 158 2.61 -5.86 7.00
C ASN A 158 1.33 -5.05 7.24
N ILE A 159 0.85 -5.03 8.49
CA ILE A 159 -0.27 -4.22 8.96
C ILE A 159 0.24 -3.40 10.13
N ILE A 160 0.22 -2.07 9.98
CA ILE A 160 0.53 -1.14 11.05
C ILE A 160 -0.78 -0.65 11.64
N HIS A 161 -0.95 -0.80 12.95
CA HIS A 161 -2.03 -0.20 13.70
C HIS A 161 -1.51 1.01 14.48
N GLU A 162 -2.07 2.20 14.21
CA GLU A 162 -1.56 3.50 14.67
C GLU A 162 -1.80 3.74 16.16
N LEU A 163 -2.83 3.09 16.73
CA LEU A 163 -3.30 3.30 18.11
C LEU A 163 -3.31 2.00 18.95
N TYR A 164 -2.51 1.01 18.58
CA TYR A 164 -2.60 -0.31 19.19
C TYR A 164 -2.21 -0.28 20.67
N LYS A 165 -2.99 -0.98 21.49
CA LYS A 165 -2.68 -1.26 22.90
C LYS A 165 -2.60 -2.76 23.12
N SER A 166 -1.67 -3.19 23.96
CA SER A 166 -1.51 -4.59 24.30
C SER A 166 -2.81 -5.18 24.86
N PHE A 167 -3.14 -6.40 24.44
CA PHE A 167 -4.33 -7.15 24.85
C PHE A 167 -5.67 -6.56 24.36
N GLU A 168 -5.64 -5.61 23.43
CA GLU A 168 -6.84 -5.14 22.73
C GLU A 168 -7.23 -6.13 21.64
N VAL A 169 -8.49 -6.59 21.67
CA VAL A 169 -9.04 -7.60 20.75
C VAL A 169 -9.90 -7.00 19.65
N ASP A 170 -10.48 -5.82 19.87
CA ASP A 170 -11.28 -5.11 18.88
C ASP A 170 -10.52 -3.86 18.45
N LEU A 171 -9.72 -4.01 17.39
CA LEU A 171 -8.91 -2.94 16.84
C LEU A 171 -9.76 -2.05 15.93
N ASN A 172 -9.64 -0.74 16.12
CA ASN A 172 -10.39 0.25 15.33
C ASN A 172 -9.79 0.44 13.92
N PHE A 173 -10.39 1.32 13.13
CA PHE A 173 -10.02 1.58 11.72
C PHE A 173 -8.67 2.30 11.53
N CYS A 174 -7.95 2.69 12.58
CA CYS A 174 -6.66 3.38 12.52
C CYS A 174 -5.52 2.39 12.21
N TRP A 175 -5.61 1.74 11.05
CA TRP A 175 -4.58 0.84 10.54
C TRP A 175 -4.29 1.10 9.06
N LYS A 176 -3.12 0.62 8.61
CA LYS A 176 -2.66 0.67 7.22
C LYS A 176 -2.04 -0.66 6.81
N ARG A 177 -2.37 -1.13 5.61
CA ARG A 177 -1.58 -2.17 4.92
C ARG A 177 -0.33 -1.50 4.35
N ILE A 178 0.84 -2.02 4.67
CA ILE A 178 2.13 -1.60 4.14
C ILE A 178 2.80 -2.75 3.43
N ASP A 179 3.95 -2.55 2.79
CA ASP A 179 4.70 -3.56 2.04
C ASP A 179 3.91 -4.31 0.95
N PHE A 180 4.17 -3.92 -0.29
CA PHE A 180 3.58 -4.50 -1.49
C PHE A 180 4.64 -5.16 -2.37
N GLY A 181 5.68 -5.74 -1.75
CA GLY A 181 6.72 -6.52 -2.39
C GLY A 181 6.19 -7.59 -3.34
N ALA A 182 7.10 -8.20 -4.11
CA ALA A 182 6.74 -9.26 -5.04
C ALA A 182 6.16 -10.49 -4.32
N GLY A 183 6.70 -10.83 -3.14
CA GLY A 183 6.21 -11.92 -2.30
C GLY A 183 4.91 -11.63 -1.56
N SER A 184 4.60 -10.35 -1.30
CA SER A 184 3.54 -9.99 -0.35
C SER A 184 2.11 -10.13 -0.86
N MET A 185 1.87 -9.99 -2.17
CA MET A 185 0.51 -10.10 -2.72
C MET A 185 0.49 -10.29 -4.24
N GLY A 186 -0.42 -11.15 -4.69
CA GLY A 186 -0.72 -11.40 -6.10
C GLY A 186 -1.79 -10.47 -6.65
N ILE A 187 -1.66 -10.16 -7.94
CA ILE A 187 -2.68 -9.47 -8.75
C ILE A 187 -3.07 -10.40 -9.90
N ASP A 188 -4.34 -10.76 -9.94
CA ASP A 188 -4.98 -11.41 -11.08
C ASP A 188 -5.33 -10.31 -12.10
N TYR A 189 -4.44 -10.13 -13.08
CA TYR A 189 -4.58 -9.06 -14.07
C TYR A 189 -5.81 -9.26 -14.96
N ASP A 190 -6.26 -10.48 -15.22
CA ASP A 190 -7.47 -10.72 -16.01
C ASP A 190 -8.72 -10.25 -15.25
N ARG A 191 -8.79 -10.56 -13.96
CA ARG A 191 -9.86 -10.05 -13.09
C ARG A 191 -9.78 -8.54 -12.91
N LEU A 192 -8.59 -7.97 -12.82
CA LEU A 192 -8.39 -6.53 -12.73
C LEU A 192 -8.87 -5.82 -14.01
N CYS A 193 -8.51 -6.33 -15.19
CA CYS A 193 -9.00 -5.84 -16.48
C CYS A 193 -10.53 -5.84 -16.51
N LYS A 194 -11.13 -7.00 -16.21
CA LYS A 194 -12.59 -7.16 -16.18
C LYS A 194 -13.25 -6.21 -15.18
N PHE A 195 -12.63 -5.99 -14.03
CA PHE A 195 -13.11 -5.04 -13.03
C PHE A 195 -13.13 -3.62 -13.57
N PHE A 196 -12.05 -3.16 -14.24
CA PHE A 196 -12.01 -1.84 -14.87
C PHE A 196 -13.07 -1.68 -15.96
N GLU A 197 -13.25 -2.70 -16.79
CA GLU A 197 -14.25 -2.67 -17.87
C GLU A 197 -15.67 -2.58 -17.30
N THR A 198 -15.96 -3.41 -16.31
CA THR A 198 -17.29 -3.45 -15.66
C THR A 198 -17.60 -2.14 -14.92
N ASN A 199 -16.59 -1.48 -14.35
CA ASN A 199 -16.73 -0.28 -13.53
C ASN A 199 -16.29 1.00 -14.24
N ALA A 200 -16.10 0.99 -15.57
CA ALA A 200 -15.49 2.11 -16.32
C ALA A 200 -16.16 3.46 -16.04
N MET A 201 -17.50 3.47 -16.09
CA MET A 201 -18.30 4.68 -15.88
C MET A 201 -18.21 5.21 -14.45
N THR A 202 -18.30 4.32 -13.45
CA THR A 202 -18.24 4.71 -12.03
C THR A 202 -16.83 5.13 -11.64
N LEU A 203 -15.80 4.45 -12.15
CA LEU A 203 -14.39 4.83 -11.99
C LEU A 203 -14.15 6.25 -12.52
N GLY A 204 -14.63 6.55 -13.74
CA GLY A 204 -14.55 7.88 -14.33
C GLY A 204 -15.23 8.96 -13.49
N ALA A 205 -16.45 8.69 -13.01
CA ALA A 205 -17.21 9.62 -12.18
C ALA A 205 -16.57 9.87 -10.80
N VAL A 206 -16.00 8.84 -10.18
CA VAL A 206 -15.49 8.89 -8.79
C VAL A 206 -14.05 9.40 -8.71
N LEU A 207 -13.20 8.99 -9.65
CA LEU A 207 -11.78 9.32 -9.65
C LEU A 207 -11.44 10.49 -10.59
N GLY A 208 -12.24 10.72 -11.63
CA GLY A 208 -11.91 11.62 -12.73
C GLY A 208 -10.95 10.99 -13.74
N GLY A 209 -10.98 11.51 -14.97
CA GLY A 209 -10.27 10.91 -16.13
C GLY A 209 -8.78 10.68 -15.88
N GLU A 210 -8.04 11.69 -15.43
CA GLU A 210 -6.59 11.58 -15.21
C GLU A 210 -6.20 10.48 -14.21
N ARG A 211 -6.99 10.32 -13.14
CA ARG A 211 -6.73 9.29 -12.12
C ARG A 211 -7.03 7.89 -12.62
N VAL A 212 -8.06 7.74 -13.45
CA VAL A 212 -8.35 6.48 -14.13
C VAL A 212 -7.23 6.14 -15.11
N THR A 213 -6.75 7.11 -15.90
CA THR A 213 -5.60 6.91 -16.80
C THR A 213 -4.36 6.46 -16.02
N MET A 214 -4.03 7.13 -14.90
CA MET A 214 -2.90 6.71 -14.05
C MET A 214 -3.08 5.28 -13.53
N MET A 215 -4.28 4.91 -13.10
CA MET A 215 -4.58 3.57 -12.59
C MET A 215 -4.38 2.49 -13.67
N ILE A 216 -4.85 2.75 -14.89
CA ILE A 216 -4.71 1.84 -16.04
C ILE A 216 -3.24 1.66 -16.41
N LEU A 217 -2.50 2.78 -16.55
CA LEU A 217 -1.07 2.76 -16.85
C LEU A 217 -0.27 2.01 -15.79
N ALA A 218 -0.61 2.20 -14.51
CA ALA A 218 0.03 1.51 -13.40
C ALA A 218 -0.27 0.00 -13.36
N GLY A 219 -1.47 -0.41 -13.76
CA GLY A 219 -1.83 -1.83 -13.89
C GLY A 219 -1.25 -2.53 -15.11
N GLY A 220 -0.63 -1.80 -16.06
CA GLY A 220 -0.13 -2.39 -17.31
C GLY A 220 -1.24 -2.96 -18.20
N VAL A 221 -2.49 -2.51 -17.99
CA VAL A 221 -3.67 -3.03 -18.67
C VAL A 221 -3.96 -2.22 -19.92
N SER A 222 -4.24 -2.89 -21.04
CA SER A 222 -4.77 -2.22 -22.25
C SER A 222 -6.27 -2.00 -22.10
N PHE A 223 -6.68 -0.77 -21.82
CA PHE A 223 -8.08 -0.39 -21.62
C PHE A 223 -8.68 0.19 -22.91
N ARG A 224 -9.79 -0.38 -23.41
CA ARG A 224 -10.53 0.11 -24.59
C ARG A 224 -11.83 0.81 -24.20
N ALA A 225 -11.74 1.97 -23.54
CA ALA A 225 -12.78 3.01 -23.38
C ALA A 225 -12.17 4.05 -22.43
N VAL A 226 -12.12 5.36 -22.60
CA VAL A 226 -13.23 6.31 -22.51
C VAL A 226 -12.66 7.57 -23.18
N THR A 227 -12.88 7.70 -24.49
CA THR A 227 -12.88 9.01 -25.15
C THR A 227 -14.33 9.47 -25.13
N GLY A 228 -14.72 10.10 -24.02
CA GLY A 228 -16.06 10.62 -23.79
C GLY A 228 -15.97 11.89 -22.94
N VAL A 229 -15.23 12.87 -23.46
CA VAL A 229 -15.44 14.29 -23.16
C VAL A 229 -15.92 14.93 -24.45
#